data_AF-A0A960A546-F1
#
_entry.id   AF-A0A960A546-F1
#
_cell.length_a   1.000
_cell.length_b   1.000
_cell.length_c   1.000
_cell.angle_alpha   90.00
_cell.angle_beta   90.00
_cell.angle_gamma   90.00
#
_symmetry.space_group_name_H-M   'P 1'
#
loop_
_entity.id
_entity.type
_entity.pdbx_description
1 polymer ?
#
loop_
_entity_poly.entity_id
_entity_poly.type
_entity_poly.pdbx_seq_one_letter_code
_entity_poly.pdbx_strand_id
1 'polypeptide(L)' 'MADSVRVRRIYDPAEAGDGYRVLVDRLWPRGLAKAKAEMDEWCREIAPSAELRKWYAHDPAKLAEFTERYLAEL' A
#
# COMPACT_ATOMS: atom_id res chain seq x y z
N MET A 1 -16.12 -2.42 -16.04
CA MET A 1 -15.01 -3.38 -16.17
C MET A 1 -14.08 -3.06 -15.02
N ALA A 2 -13.91 -3.96 -14.05
CA ALA A 2 -12.99 -3.70 -12.94
C ALA A 2 -11.57 -3.77 -13.51
N ASP A 3 -10.85 -2.65 -13.47
CA ASP A 3 -9.44 -2.62 -13.85
C ASP A 3 -8.68 -3.64 -12.96
N SER A 4 -7.77 -4.41 -13.55
CA SER A 4 -7.13 -5.55 -12.87
C SER A 4 -6.07 -5.06 -11.89
N VAL A 5 -6.47 -4.84 -10.63
CA VAL A 5 -5.54 -4.45 -9.55
C VAL A 5 -4.61 -5.62 -9.24
N ARG A 6 -3.30 -5.38 -9.31
CA ARG A 6 -2.24 -6.33 -8.95
C ARG A 6 -1.45 -5.79 -7.77
N VAL A 7 -1.07 -6.68 -6.86
CA VAL A 7 -0.23 -6.34 -5.71
C VAL A 7 1.21 -6.76 -6.00
N ARG A 8 2.15 -5.83 -5.86
CA ARG A 8 3.60 -6.08 -5.92
C ARG A 8 4.30 -5.50 -4.71
N ARG A 9 5.51 -5.96 -4.41
CA ARG A 9 6.33 -5.31 -3.39
C ARG A 9 6.96 -4.07 -3.99
N ILE A 10 7.06 -3.02 -3.18
CA ILE A 10 7.74 -1.77 -3.58
C ILE A 10 9.24 -1.93 -3.87
N TYR A 11 9.82 -3.08 -3.50
CA TYR A 11 11.22 -3.43 -3.79
C TYR A 11 11.37 -4.21 -5.10
N ASP A 12 10.28 -4.69 -5.70
CA ASP A 12 10.33 -5.35 -7.00
C ASP A 12 10.61 -4.30 -8.08
N PRO A 13 11.49 -4.59 -9.07
CA PRO A 13 11.76 -3.67 -10.16
C PRO A 13 10.48 -3.41 -10.98
N ALA A 14 10.38 -2.22 -11.56
CA ALA A 14 9.30 -1.92 -12.50
C ALA A 14 9.39 -2.85 -13.73
N GLU A 15 8.27 -3.41 -14.16
CA GLU A 15 8.21 -4.25 -15.35
C GLU A 15 7.38 -3.62 -16.46
N ALA A 16 7.75 -3.95 -17.71
CA ALA A 16 6.96 -3.58 -18.88
C ALA A 16 5.58 -4.23 -18.77
N GLY A 17 4.56 -3.39 -18.56
CA GLY A 17 3.18 -3.82 -18.36
C GLY A 17 2.65 -3.65 -16.94
N ASP A 18 3.39 -3.03 -16.02
CA ASP A 18 2.85 -2.66 -14.70
C ASP A 18 1.72 -1.64 -14.75
N GLY A 19 1.66 -0.84 -15.82
CA GLY A 19 0.66 0.22 -15.93
C GLY A 19 0.93 1.30 -14.90
N TYR A 20 -0.12 1.79 -14.23
CA TYR A 20 -0.05 2.85 -13.24
C TYR A 20 0.24 2.29 -11.84
N ARG A 21 1.33 2.73 -11.22
CA ARG A 21 1.84 2.21 -9.94
C ARG A 21 1.54 3.18 -8.80
N VAL A 22 0.73 2.71 -7.85
CA VAL A 22 0.28 3.50 -6.70
C VAL A 22 0.82 2.92 -5.40
N LEU A 23 1.41 3.77 -4.55
CA LEU A 23 1.73 3.44 -3.16
C LEU A 23 0.63 3.92 -2.22
N VAL A 24 0.05 3.00 -1.45
CA VAL A 24 -1.02 3.25 -0.45
C VAL A 24 -0.53 2.95 0.98
N ASP A 25 0.65 3.46 1.35
CA ASP A 25 1.14 3.39 2.74
C ASP A 25 1.52 4.78 3.21
N ARG A 26 1.35 5.10 4.50
CA ARG A 26 1.79 6.39 5.05
C ARG A 26 3.30 6.45 5.25
N LEU A 27 3.95 5.31 5.36
CA LEU A 27 5.38 5.19 5.54
C LEU A 27 6.08 4.88 4.22
N TRP A 28 7.18 5.60 4.02
CA TRP A 28 8.09 5.30 2.93
C TRP A 28 8.93 4.06 3.28
N PRO A 29 9.11 3.10 2.36
CA PRO A 29 9.98 1.93 2.59
C PRO A 29 11.42 2.36 2.89
N ARG A 30 12.03 1.68 3.87
CA ARG A 30 13.41 1.96 4.27
C ARG A 30 14.37 1.48 3.18
N GLY A 31 15.44 2.25 2.95
CA GLY A 31 16.51 1.88 2.02
C GLY A 31 16.16 2.03 0.53
N LEU A 32 14.97 2.56 0.21
CA LEU A 32 14.57 2.84 -1.17
C LEU A 32 14.55 4.35 -1.42
N ALA A 33 15.24 4.81 -2.47
CA ALA A 33 15.11 6.20 -2.90
C ALA A 33 13.80 6.39 -3.67
N LYS A 34 13.13 7.54 -3.53
CA LYS A 34 11.89 7.85 -4.29
C LYS A 34 12.06 7.65 -5.80
N ALA A 35 13.17 8.12 -6.35
CA ALA A 35 13.50 7.97 -7.77
C ALA A 35 13.69 6.50 -8.20
N LYS A 36 14.06 5.59 -7.29
CA LYS A 36 14.23 4.16 -7.58
C LYS A 36 12.95 3.35 -7.43
N ALA A 37 11.92 3.93 -6.81
CA ALA A 37 10.68 3.21 -6.58
C ALA A 37 9.79 3.17 -7.82
N GLU A 38 10.04 4.06 -8.80
CA GLU A 38 9.37 4.10 -10.11
C GLU A 38 7.83 4.03 -9.99
N MET A 39 7.27 4.69 -8.97
CA MET A 39 5.83 4.81 -8.76
C MET A 39 5.30 6.09 -9.39
N ASP A 40 4.07 6.06 -9.86
CA ASP A 40 3.40 7.21 -10.45
C ASP A 40 2.74 8.08 -9.38
N GLU A 41 2.21 7.46 -8.33
CA GLU A 41 1.48 8.18 -7.26
C GLU A 41 1.71 7.61 -5.86
N TRP A 42 1.71 8.50 -4.87
CA TRP A 42 1.76 8.15 -3.45
C TRP A 42 0.48 8.64 -2.74
N CYS A 43 -0.56 7.81 -2.74
CA CYS A 43 -1.86 8.12 -2.14
C CYS A 43 -1.85 7.89 -0.63
N ARG A 44 -1.34 8.87 0.12
CA ARG A 44 -1.32 8.80 1.60
C ARG A 44 -2.70 9.00 2.22
N GLU A 45 -3.61 9.64 1.51
CA GLU A 45 -4.94 10.02 2.02
C GLU A 45 -5.82 8.80 2.25
N ILE A 46 -5.74 7.82 1.34
CA ILE A 46 -6.41 6.54 1.48
C ILE A 46 -5.59 5.54 2.28
N ALA A 47 -4.39 5.85 2.77
CA ALA A 47 -3.61 4.89 3.55
C ALA A 47 -4.15 4.78 5.00
N PRO A 48 -4.14 3.57 5.60
CA PRO A 48 -4.66 3.35 6.95
C PRO A 48 -3.99 4.26 7.98
N SER A 49 -4.72 4.60 9.03
CA SER A 49 -4.21 5.45 10.11
C SER A 49 -2.99 4.82 10.79
N ALA A 50 -2.14 5.68 11.39
CA ALA A 50 -0.97 5.22 12.11
C ALA A 50 -1.34 4.33 13.31
N GLU A 51 -2.49 4.59 13.92
CA GLU A 51 -3.03 3.81 15.05
C GLU A 51 -3.53 2.45 14.56
N LEU A 52 -4.32 2.42 13.50
CA LEU A 52 -4.83 1.17 12.92
C LEU A 52 -3.69 0.25 12.43
N ARG A 53 -2.67 0.84 11.77
CA ARG A 53 -1.48 0.10 11.32
C ARG A 53 -0.69 -0.50 12.48
N LYS A 54 -0.52 0.25 13.59
CA LYS A 54 0.13 -0.25 14.82
C LYS A 54 -0.69 -1.37 15.47
N TRP A 55 -2.01 -1.22 15.51
CA TRP A 55 -2.90 -2.22 16.08
C TRP A 55 -2.90 -3.54 15.29
N TYR A 56 -2.87 -3.45 13.95
CA TYR A 56 -2.79 -4.60 13.06
C TYR A 56 -1.51 -5.40 13.27
N ALA A 57 -0.36 -4.71 13.42
CA ALA A 57 0.94 -5.31 13.70
C ALA A 57 1.35 -6.48 12.75
N HIS A 58 0.77 -6.54 11.55
CA HIS A 58 0.91 -7.64 10.60
C HIS A 58 0.46 -9.01 11.14
N ASP A 59 -0.45 -9.03 12.11
CA ASP A 59 -1.05 -10.24 12.63
C ASP A 59 -2.14 -10.76 11.66
N PRO A 60 -1.93 -11.92 11.00
CA PRO A 60 -2.90 -12.46 10.05
C PRO A 60 -4.27 -12.74 10.68
N ALA A 61 -4.32 -13.02 11.97
CA ALA A 61 -5.58 -13.26 12.68
C ALA A 61 -6.46 -12.00 12.76
N LYS A 62 -5.85 -10.81 12.66
CA LYS A 62 -6.56 -9.53 12.69
C LYS A 62 -6.95 -9.02 11.31
N LEU A 63 -6.63 -9.73 10.23
CA LEU A 63 -6.80 -9.22 8.86
C LEU A 63 -8.26 -8.85 8.53
N ALA A 64 -9.21 -9.69 8.92
CA ALA A 64 -10.63 -9.44 8.66
C ALA A 64 -11.10 -8.13 9.35
N GLU A 65 -10.83 -8.00 10.64
CA GLU A 65 -11.19 -6.82 11.42
C GLU A 65 -10.39 -5.57 10.98
N PHE A 66 -9.14 -5.74 10.54
CA PHE A 66 -8.35 -4.67 9.95
C PHE A 66 -9.03 -4.13 8.69
N THR A 67 -9.52 -5.00 7.80
CA THR A 67 -10.25 -4.58 6.60
C THR A 67 -11.49 -3.77 6.95
N GLU A 68 -12.29 -4.23 7.91
CA GLU A 68 -13.51 -3.52 8.33
C GLU A 68 -13.19 -2.14 8.91
N ARG A 69 -12.19 -2.06 9.81
CA ARG A 69 -11.76 -0.79 10.39
C ARG A 69 -11.15 0.15 9.37
N TYR A 70 -10.37 -0.37 8.43
CA TYR A 70 -9.76 0.42 7.38
C TYR A 70 -10.82 1.02 6.46
N LEU A 71 -11.83 0.24 6.06
CA LEU A 71 -12.94 0.74 5.25
C LEU A 71 -13.77 1.82 5.99
N ALA A 72 -13.83 1.77 7.32
CA ALA A 72 -14.48 2.80 8.13
C ALA A 72 -13.67 4.10 8.26
N GLU A 73 -12.37 4.09 7.94
CA GLU A 73 -11.50 5.27 7.91
C GLU A 73 -11.52 6.01 6.56
N LEU A 74 -12.07 5.40 5.50
CA LEU A 74 -12.16 5.91 4.14
C LEU A 74 -13.46 6.70 3.90
#